data_AF-A0A914P8R8-F1
#
_entry.id   AF-A0A914P8R8-F1
#
_cell.length_a   1.000
_cell.length_b   1.000
_cell.length_c   1.000
_cell.angle_alpha   90.00
_cell.angle_beta   90.00
_cell.angle_gamma   90.00
#
_symmetry.space_group_name_H-M   'P 1'
#
loop_
_entity.id
_entity.type
_entity.pdbx_description
1 polymer ?
#
loop_
_entity_poly.entity_id
_entity_poly.type
_entity_poly.pdbx_seq_one_letter_code
_entity_poly.pdbx_strand_id
1 'polypeptide(L)'
;MWITKKEAYNIDYVNKTPKKLSDLLHYHTAEGNLGFVMKIFSYNCDLNAKDDNGNTPLHIAVLKKHLGVTRILLVLGANPNILNKKGETPRHIAANLVNSNFIHTLIIGGASRCSSSTVGCKVGCMNENLLEEVNDDVSLYNSFKELEKMKNNKLLNQKRQDEIYEGMMEALKNMGNMNDARNYINVLSLDGGGIRGLVSLQLLSEIEKMIGEPVFQYFDWVIGTSTGAIIAAALAKGKSISDCQKLYLRFKDSVFNKKNKTPKLRTIALSNFLHKEMGTETCLSNVPWPRLIFTTVKIDEPVGHRTKLIRNYQFHSSNNEGDLPLVKALQMSSAAPTYFDAVDNVYIDGGGVGSNNPLQDLLTEINQWNLDKSESEKVKIGCAISIGTGIAPSVQQLKSLNFSGGLMGLITTIKSYINFVKWATATEGRTVEHTFAQCSTSGIPFFRFNPPLSKDVPLDTTNDFALAEMMWESFVYAKMNQEQIKKMALLLKEIGPSFSRKQFFKKIPQLFPFSPVKAYIDSIKSNDPDIRLVGLKKLRESLTNRSRCNDIVLCGMMEPQIIVNL
;
A
#
# COMPACT_ATOMS: atom_id res chain seq x y z
N MET A 1 0.40 15.09 34.00
CA MET A 1 1.77 15.53 33.65
C MET A 1 1.61 16.51 32.51
N TRP A 2 1.80 17.81 32.75
CA TRP A 2 1.47 18.85 31.77
C TRP A 2 2.52 18.85 30.65
N ILE A 3 2.13 18.46 29.43
CA ILE A 3 2.95 18.64 28.23
C ILE A 3 3.19 20.14 28.10
N THR A 4 4.45 20.58 28.05
CA THR A 4 4.73 22.01 27.85
C THR A 4 4.31 22.41 26.43
N LYS A 5 3.84 23.65 26.23
CA LYS A 5 3.46 24.15 24.89
C LYS A 5 4.58 23.89 23.86
N LYS A 6 5.84 24.02 24.25
CA LYS A 6 7.00 23.79 23.37
C LYS A 6 7.16 22.32 22.95
N GLU A 7 6.89 21.36 23.82
CA GLU A 7 6.89 19.92 23.52
C GLU A 7 5.71 19.51 22.64
N ALA A 8 4.54 20.13 22.81
CA ALA A 8 3.39 19.92 21.94
C ALA A 8 3.68 20.30 20.48
N TYR A 9 4.48 21.35 20.24
CA TYR A 9 4.76 21.79 18.87
C TYR A 9 5.95 21.09 18.20
N ASN A 10 6.73 20.25 18.90
CA ASN A 10 7.91 19.65 18.30
C ASN A 10 8.18 18.20 18.74
N ILE A 11 7.55 17.26 18.03
CA ILE A 11 7.69 15.82 18.28
C ILE A 11 9.12 15.29 18.14
N ASP A 12 9.97 16.00 17.38
CA ASP A 12 11.35 15.59 17.14
C ASP A 12 12.24 15.78 18.39
N TYR A 13 11.78 16.57 19.38
CA TYR A 13 12.45 16.83 20.66
C TYR A 13 11.80 16.10 21.84
N VAL A 14 10.70 15.37 21.60
CA VAL A 14 10.01 14.63 22.65
C VAL A 14 10.73 13.29 22.86
N ASN A 15 11.08 13.00 24.12
CA ASN A 15 11.48 11.64 24.51
C ASN A 15 10.38 10.67 24.10
N LYS A 16 10.65 9.82 23.11
CA LYS A 16 9.70 8.95 22.41
C LYS A 16 9.17 7.78 23.24
N THR A 17 8.85 8.02 24.51
CA THR A 17 8.16 7.04 25.34
C THR A 17 6.73 6.87 24.82
N PRO A 18 6.20 5.64 24.69
CA PRO A 18 4.86 5.39 24.16
C PRO A 18 3.77 6.23 24.84
N LYS A 19 3.84 6.37 26.18
CA LYS A 19 2.89 7.16 26.98
C LYS A 19 2.87 8.65 26.61
N LYS A 20 4.04 9.27 26.39
CA LYS A 20 4.08 10.69 25.97
C LYS A 20 3.51 10.88 24.57
N LEU A 21 3.74 9.95 23.66
CA LEU A 21 3.17 10.00 22.31
C LEU A 21 1.65 9.87 22.35
N SER A 22 1.10 8.98 23.19
CA SER A 22 -0.35 8.87 23.35
C SER A 22 -0.95 10.13 23.94
N ASP A 23 -0.32 10.73 24.96
CA ASP A 23 -0.83 11.96 25.57
C ASP A 23 -0.84 13.12 24.55
N LEU A 24 0.22 13.24 23.73
CA LEU A 24 0.28 14.18 22.61
C LEU A 24 -0.81 13.89 21.57
N LEU A 25 -1.04 12.63 21.22
CA LEU A 25 -2.08 12.25 20.28
C LEU A 25 -3.47 12.70 20.75
N HIS A 26 -3.80 12.47 22.02
CA HIS A 26 -5.06 12.94 22.61
C HIS A 26 -5.16 14.48 22.58
N TYR A 27 -4.09 15.19 22.96
CA TYR A 27 -4.05 16.65 22.95
C TYR A 27 -4.28 17.23 21.54
N HIS A 28 -3.48 16.81 20.55
CA HIS A 28 -3.60 17.31 19.18
C HIS A 28 -4.91 16.88 18.51
N THR A 29 -5.46 15.74 18.91
CA THR A 29 -6.80 15.32 18.48
C THR A 29 -7.89 16.23 19.06
N ALA A 30 -7.77 16.63 20.33
CA ALA A 30 -8.71 17.56 20.96
C ALA A 30 -8.68 18.96 20.32
N GLU A 31 -7.50 19.42 19.91
CA GLU A 31 -7.29 20.70 19.22
C GLU A 31 -7.65 20.66 17.72
N GLY A 32 -7.91 19.47 17.15
CA GLY A 32 -8.24 19.33 15.73
C GLY A 32 -7.02 19.44 14.80
N ASN A 33 -5.81 19.28 15.33
CA ASN A 33 -4.58 19.47 14.58
C ASN A 33 -4.22 18.22 13.74
N LEU A 34 -4.87 18.10 12.58
CA LEU A 34 -4.76 16.98 11.65
C LEU A 34 -3.32 16.66 11.25
N GLY A 35 -2.52 17.68 10.90
CA GLY A 35 -1.12 17.48 10.48
C GLY A 35 -0.26 16.87 11.59
N PHE A 36 -0.44 17.33 12.83
CA PHE A 36 0.26 16.74 13.97
C PHE A 36 -0.22 15.32 14.30
N VAL A 37 -1.52 15.03 14.16
CA VAL A 37 -2.04 13.66 14.32
C VAL A 37 -1.36 12.71 13.33
N MET A 38 -1.27 13.08 12.04
CA MET A 38 -0.56 12.30 11.02
C MET A 38 0.94 12.18 11.32
N LYS A 39 1.59 13.26 11.76
CA LYS A 39 2.99 13.25 12.16
C LYS A 39 3.23 12.31 13.35
N ILE A 40 2.40 12.36 14.39
CA ILE A 40 2.50 11.48 15.58
C ILE A 40 2.34 10.01 15.19
N PHE A 41 1.35 9.69 14.34
CA PHE A 41 1.17 8.33 13.82
C PHE A 41 2.42 7.80 13.10
N SER A 42 3.09 8.66 12.32
CA SER A 42 4.30 8.30 11.59
C SER A 42 5.49 7.85 12.48
N TYR A 43 5.41 8.11 13.79
CA TYR A 43 6.37 7.69 14.80
C TYR A 43 5.91 6.50 15.64
N ASN A 44 5.10 5.60 15.07
CA ASN A 44 4.63 4.36 15.72
C ASN A 44 3.78 4.60 16.98
N CYS A 45 2.96 5.67 16.98
CA CYS A 45 1.98 5.88 18.04
C CYS A 45 0.80 4.92 17.91
N ASP A 46 0.33 4.37 19.03
CA ASP A 46 -0.90 3.58 19.09
C ASP A 46 -2.13 4.49 19.01
N LEU A 47 -2.87 4.38 17.90
CA LEU A 47 -4.11 5.13 17.67
C LEU A 47 -5.28 4.72 18.57
N ASN A 48 -5.14 3.58 19.26
CA ASN A 48 -6.17 3.01 20.14
C ASN A 48 -5.83 3.18 21.62
N ALA A 49 -4.75 3.90 21.94
CA ALA A 49 -4.38 4.23 23.31
C ALA A 49 -5.55 4.92 24.02
N LYS A 50 -5.77 4.59 25.29
CA LYS A 50 -6.86 5.16 26.10
C LYS A 50 -6.35 6.23 27.04
N ASP A 51 -7.08 7.32 27.16
CA ASP A 51 -6.87 8.34 28.19
C ASP A 51 -7.36 7.88 29.58
N ASP A 52 -7.25 8.76 30.59
CA ASP A 52 -7.70 8.49 31.96
C ASP A 52 -9.21 8.20 32.08
N ASN A 53 -10.01 8.57 31.07
CA ASN A 53 -11.45 8.28 30.99
C ASN A 53 -11.76 7.05 30.12
N GLY A 54 -10.73 6.36 29.62
CA GLY A 54 -10.88 5.24 28.69
C GLY A 54 -11.17 5.66 27.25
N ASN A 55 -11.18 6.95 26.93
CA ASN A 55 -11.43 7.44 25.59
C ASN A 55 -10.20 7.20 24.71
N THR A 56 -10.43 6.69 23.51
CA THR A 56 -9.40 6.69 22.45
C THR A 56 -9.35 8.04 21.76
N PRO A 57 -8.28 8.35 20.98
CA PRO A 57 -8.25 9.53 20.12
C PRO A 57 -9.50 9.68 19.27
N LEU A 58 -10.06 8.57 18.75
CA LEU A 58 -11.28 8.60 17.95
C LEU A 58 -12.51 9.05 18.76
N HIS A 59 -12.62 8.69 20.05
CA HIS A 59 -13.67 9.23 20.92
C HIS A 59 -13.52 10.75 21.08
N ILE A 60 -12.29 11.23 21.30
CA ILE A 60 -12.00 12.66 21.48
C ILE A 60 -12.31 13.44 20.19
N ALA A 61 -11.91 12.93 19.03
CA ALA A 61 -12.15 13.57 17.74
C ALA A 61 -13.65 13.79 17.48
N VAL A 62 -14.47 12.77 17.78
CA VAL A 62 -15.93 12.85 17.66
C VAL A 62 -16.52 13.80 18.71
N LEU A 63 -16.12 13.68 19.98
CA LEU A 63 -16.59 14.52 21.08
C LEU A 63 -16.32 16.02 20.82
N LYS A 64 -15.16 16.32 20.24
CA LYS A 64 -14.72 17.68 19.90
C LYS A 64 -15.18 18.15 18.51
N LYS A 65 -15.96 17.34 17.79
CA LYS A 65 -16.53 17.64 16.47
C LYS A 65 -15.48 17.92 15.38
N HIS A 66 -14.32 17.24 15.44
CA HIS A 66 -13.27 17.34 14.43
C HIS A 66 -13.41 16.25 13.36
N LEU A 67 -14.17 16.55 12.29
CA LEU A 67 -14.50 15.58 11.24
C LEU A 67 -13.26 15.12 10.46
N GLY A 68 -12.38 16.05 10.07
CA GLY A 68 -11.14 15.73 9.36
C GLY A 68 -10.23 14.80 10.17
N VAL A 69 -10.09 15.06 11.48
CA VAL A 69 -9.32 14.19 12.39
C VAL A 69 -9.98 12.83 12.57
N THR A 70 -11.32 12.78 12.63
CA THR A 70 -12.07 11.51 12.69
C THR A 70 -11.83 10.66 11.44
N ARG A 71 -11.93 11.26 10.26
CA ARG A 71 -11.69 10.58 8.97
C ARG A 71 -10.27 10.02 8.88
N ILE A 72 -9.25 10.82 9.19
CA ILE A 72 -7.86 10.36 9.09
C ILE A 72 -7.53 9.28 10.13
N LEU A 73 -8.07 9.36 11.37
CA LEU A 73 -7.85 8.30 12.36
C LEU A 73 -8.40 6.96 11.88
N LEU A 74 -9.59 6.93 11.26
CA LEU A 74 -10.17 5.71 10.69
C LEU A 74 -9.34 5.16 9.53
N VAL A 75 -8.92 6.03 8.62
CA VAL A 75 -8.07 5.71 7.45
C VAL A 75 -6.75 5.07 7.89
N LEU A 76 -6.15 5.60 8.97
CA LEU A 76 -4.90 5.09 9.55
C LEU A 76 -5.10 3.83 10.42
N GLY A 77 -6.33 3.33 10.55
CA GLY A 77 -6.64 2.06 11.21
C GLY A 77 -7.04 2.15 12.68
N ALA A 78 -7.48 3.31 13.18
CA ALA A 78 -8.08 3.40 14.51
C ALA A 78 -9.34 2.53 14.60
N ASN A 79 -9.50 1.77 15.68
CA ASN A 79 -10.62 0.87 15.88
C ASN A 79 -11.85 1.64 16.38
N PRO A 80 -12.95 1.71 15.61
CA PRO A 80 -14.15 2.45 15.99
C PRO A 80 -15.04 1.74 17.00
N ASN A 81 -14.69 0.54 17.44
CA ASN A 81 -15.52 -0.31 18.31
C ASN A 81 -15.00 -0.42 19.75
N ILE A 82 -13.94 0.31 20.09
CA ILE A 82 -13.40 0.35 21.45
C ILE A 82 -14.37 1.07 22.38
N LEU A 83 -14.59 0.51 23.57
CA LEU A 83 -15.40 1.10 24.63
C LEU A 83 -14.55 1.95 25.59
N ASN A 84 -15.05 3.13 25.95
CA ASN A 84 -14.52 3.95 27.05
C ASN A 84 -14.98 3.45 28.42
N LYS A 85 -14.60 4.13 29.52
CA LYS A 85 -15.02 3.73 30.89
C LYS A 85 -16.52 3.85 31.14
N LYS A 86 -17.26 4.57 30.29
CA LYS A 86 -18.72 4.68 30.34
C LYS A 86 -19.42 3.60 29.51
N GLY A 87 -18.67 2.68 28.88
CA GLY A 87 -19.24 1.68 27.97
C GLY A 87 -19.70 2.27 26.63
N GLU A 88 -19.20 3.45 26.25
CA GLU A 88 -19.55 4.11 24.98
C GLU A 88 -18.45 3.85 23.94
N THR A 89 -18.86 3.62 22.69
CA THR A 89 -17.98 3.69 21.50
C THR A 89 -18.00 5.11 20.92
N PRO A 90 -17.07 5.49 20.02
CA PRO A 90 -17.15 6.76 19.30
C PRO A 90 -18.50 6.96 18.58
N ARG A 91 -19.12 5.87 18.11
CA ARG A 91 -20.45 5.91 17.48
C ARG A 91 -21.57 6.28 18.46
N HIS A 92 -21.48 5.88 19.73
CA HIS A 92 -22.41 6.34 20.77
C HIS A 92 -22.28 7.85 21.00
N ILE A 93 -21.05 8.37 21.05
CA ILE A 93 -20.80 9.81 21.18
C ILE A 93 -21.39 10.56 19.98
N ALA A 94 -21.15 10.07 18.74
CA ALA A 94 -21.71 10.69 17.53
C ALA A 94 -23.25 10.71 17.55
N ALA A 95 -23.88 9.62 18.00
CA ALA A 95 -25.33 9.54 18.13
C ALA A 95 -25.88 10.53 19.17
N ASN A 96 -25.18 10.74 20.29
CA ASN A 96 -25.55 11.73 21.30
C ASN A 96 -25.43 13.18 20.79
N LEU A 97 -24.54 13.44 19.83
CA LEU A 97 -24.35 14.75 19.20
C LEU A 97 -25.34 15.02 18.06
N VAL A 98 -26.14 14.04 17.63
CA VAL A 98 -27.09 14.12 16.49
C VAL A 98 -26.41 14.64 15.21
N ASN A 99 -25.18 14.21 14.94
CA ASN A 99 -24.43 14.63 13.76
C ASN A 99 -24.29 13.48 12.75
N SER A 100 -25.06 13.57 11.65
CA SER A 100 -25.12 12.56 10.58
C SER A 100 -23.76 12.30 9.94
N ASN A 101 -22.93 13.33 9.73
CA ASN A 101 -21.63 13.19 9.07
C ASN A 101 -20.65 12.31 9.87
N PHE A 102 -20.64 12.43 11.21
CA PHE A 102 -19.82 11.57 12.05
C PHE A 102 -20.35 10.13 12.08
N ILE A 103 -21.67 9.96 12.13
CA ILE A 103 -22.29 8.62 12.08
C ILE A 103 -21.94 7.95 10.76
N HIS A 104 -22.09 8.63 9.62
CA HIS A 104 -21.70 8.11 8.30
C HIS A 104 -20.23 7.75 8.22
N THR A 105 -19.37 8.68 8.62
CA THR A 105 -17.91 8.48 8.63
C THR A 105 -17.53 7.25 9.45
N LEU A 106 -18.13 7.07 10.63
CA LEU A 106 -17.87 5.92 11.49
C LEU A 106 -18.43 4.61 10.91
N ILE A 107 -19.60 4.64 10.27
CA ILE A 107 -20.18 3.46 9.60
C ILE A 107 -19.26 2.99 8.46
N ILE A 108 -18.83 3.91 7.59
CA ILE A 108 -17.85 3.61 6.52
C ILE A 108 -16.55 3.09 7.15
N GLY A 109 -16.16 3.64 8.30
CA GLY A 109 -15.04 3.22 9.13
C GLY A 109 -15.15 1.81 9.74
N GLY A 110 -16.29 1.12 9.63
CA GLY A 110 -16.51 -0.21 10.20
C GLY A 110 -17.02 -0.20 11.66
N ALA A 111 -17.63 0.91 12.11
CA ALA A 111 -18.24 0.98 13.42
C ALA A 111 -19.49 0.07 13.49
N SER A 112 -19.43 -0.97 14.32
CA SER A 112 -20.52 -1.93 14.54
C SER A 112 -21.71 -1.26 15.21
N ARG A 113 -22.92 -1.77 14.90
CA ARG A 113 -24.13 -1.40 15.65
C ARG A 113 -24.15 -2.19 16.95
N CYS A 114 -24.67 -1.58 18.01
CA CYS A 114 -24.97 -2.27 19.26
C CYS A 114 -26.11 -3.26 19.08
N SER A 115 -26.10 -4.36 19.83
CA SER A 115 -27.22 -5.28 19.92
C SER A 115 -28.47 -4.57 20.46
N SER A 116 -29.66 -5.00 20.05
CA SER A 116 -30.94 -4.45 20.52
C SER A 116 -31.14 -4.55 22.04
N SER A 117 -30.41 -5.44 22.71
CA SER A 117 -30.44 -5.68 24.16
C SER A 117 -29.53 -4.78 24.99
N THR A 118 -28.73 -3.90 24.37
CA THR A 118 -27.77 -3.06 25.12
C THR A 118 -28.49 -1.96 25.90
N VAL A 119 -28.56 -2.12 27.23
CA VAL A 119 -29.19 -1.16 28.15
C VAL A 119 -28.42 0.16 28.16
N GLY A 120 -29.11 1.28 27.95
CA GLY A 120 -28.51 2.63 27.90
C GLY A 120 -28.04 3.09 26.49
N CYS A 121 -28.17 2.26 25.45
CA CYS A 121 -27.87 2.65 24.07
C CYS A 121 -29.11 3.31 23.40
N LYS A 122 -29.05 4.61 23.08
CA LYS A 122 -30.25 5.45 22.89
C LYS A 122 -31.35 4.95 21.91
N VAL A 123 -31.05 4.54 20.67
CA VAL A 123 -31.88 3.63 19.81
C VAL A 123 -30.93 2.90 18.85
N GLY A 124 -29.96 2.20 19.44
CA GLY A 124 -29.01 1.32 18.76
C GLY A 124 -28.01 2.03 17.85
N CYS A 125 -27.29 3.05 18.32
CA CYS A 125 -26.25 3.74 17.54
C CYS A 125 -26.64 4.22 16.12
N MET A 126 -27.94 4.50 15.84
CA MET A 126 -28.48 4.58 14.47
C MET A 126 -29.68 5.52 14.28
N ASN A 127 -29.87 5.98 13.02
CA ASN A 127 -31.00 5.56 12.15
C ASN A 127 -30.51 5.33 10.69
N GLU A 128 -31.08 4.33 10.00
CA GLU A 128 -30.92 4.01 8.56
C GLU A 128 -31.51 5.08 7.64
N ASN A 129 -32.46 5.88 8.13
CA ASN A 129 -33.19 6.89 7.35
C ASN A 129 -32.48 8.27 7.27
N LEU A 130 -31.34 8.48 7.95
CA LEU A 130 -30.56 9.74 7.87
C LEU A 130 -29.66 9.83 6.63
N LEU A 131 -29.60 8.77 5.81
CA LEU A 131 -28.93 8.75 4.50
C LEU A 131 -29.57 9.69 3.47
N GLU A 132 -30.83 10.06 3.67
CA GLU A 132 -31.60 10.85 2.68
C GLU A 132 -31.44 12.37 2.88
N GLU A 133 -30.94 12.84 4.03
CA GLU A 133 -30.90 14.28 4.39
C GLU A 133 -29.48 14.87 4.54
N VAL A 134 -28.50 14.44 3.73
CA VAL A 134 -27.14 15.05 3.75
C VAL A 134 -26.74 15.54 2.38
N ASN A 135 -26.97 16.83 2.08
CA ASN A 135 -26.63 17.44 0.79
C ASN A 135 -25.12 17.52 0.46
N ASP A 136 -24.20 17.40 1.42
CA ASP A 136 -22.77 17.66 1.17
C ASP A 136 -21.87 16.42 1.01
N ASP A 137 -22.13 15.31 1.70
CA ASP A 137 -21.35 14.05 1.53
C ASP A 137 -22.07 13.05 0.60
N VAL A 138 -23.40 13.13 0.48
CA VAL A 138 -24.16 12.46 -0.60
C VAL A 138 -23.76 13.04 -1.94
N SER A 139 -23.25 14.27 -2.02
CA SER A 139 -22.63 14.83 -3.22
C SER A 139 -21.42 14.02 -3.69
N LEU A 140 -20.52 13.58 -2.80
CA LEU A 140 -19.35 12.77 -3.21
C LEU A 140 -19.76 11.32 -3.53
N TYR A 141 -20.65 10.73 -2.72
CA TYR A 141 -21.22 9.40 -2.94
C TYR A 141 -22.04 9.33 -4.24
N ASN A 142 -22.89 10.33 -4.50
CA ASN A 142 -23.65 10.45 -5.74
C ASN A 142 -22.76 10.87 -6.91
N SER A 143 -21.74 11.71 -6.73
CA SER A 143 -20.78 12.03 -7.80
C SER A 143 -20.03 10.78 -8.26
N PHE A 144 -19.59 9.92 -7.33
CA PHE A 144 -18.98 8.65 -7.68
C PHE A 144 -19.97 7.68 -8.33
N LYS A 145 -21.22 7.62 -7.83
CA LYS A 145 -22.28 6.77 -8.37
C LYS A 145 -22.77 7.26 -9.75
N GLU A 146 -22.79 8.56 -10.00
CA GLU A 146 -23.08 9.22 -11.28
C GLU A 146 -21.93 8.99 -12.27
N LEU A 147 -20.68 9.12 -11.83
CA LEU A 147 -19.48 8.80 -12.63
C LEU A 147 -19.40 7.31 -13.02
N GLU A 148 -19.90 6.40 -12.18
CA GLU A 148 -20.02 4.97 -12.49
C GLU A 148 -21.22 4.67 -13.40
N LYS A 149 -22.38 5.30 -13.17
CA LYS A 149 -23.57 5.15 -14.01
C LYS A 149 -23.37 5.68 -15.44
N MET A 150 -22.52 6.69 -15.65
CA MET A 150 -22.27 7.27 -16.98
C MET A 150 -21.32 6.45 -17.88
N LYS A 151 -20.76 5.32 -17.41
CA LYS A 151 -19.85 4.48 -18.22
C LYS A 151 -20.51 3.19 -18.68
N ASN A 152 -21.37 3.27 -19.70
CA ASN A 152 -21.98 2.10 -20.36
C ASN A 152 -20.96 1.05 -20.85
N ASN A 153 -19.72 1.45 -21.18
CA ASN A 153 -18.63 0.52 -21.55
C ASN A 153 -18.05 -0.27 -20.37
N LYS A 154 -18.17 0.24 -19.13
CA LYS A 154 -17.64 -0.42 -17.92
C LYS A 154 -18.47 -1.66 -17.56
N LEU A 155 -19.79 -1.61 -17.79
CA LEU A 155 -20.69 -2.73 -17.51
C LEU A 155 -20.42 -3.96 -18.39
N LEU A 156 -20.17 -3.76 -19.69
CA LEU A 156 -19.85 -4.86 -20.61
C LEU A 156 -18.48 -5.47 -20.29
N ASN A 157 -17.48 -4.63 -20.05
CA ASN A 157 -16.15 -5.07 -19.65
C ASN A 157 -16.18 -5.83 -18.32
N GLN A 158 -16.99 -5.38 -17.37
CA GLN A 158 -17.17 -6.04 -16.08
C GLN A 158 -17.83 -7.41 -16.24
N LYS A 159 -18.90 -7.52 -17.03
CA LYS A 159 -19.54 -8.83 -17.33
C LYS A 159 -18.55 -9.82 -17.93
N ARG A 160 -17.75 -9.39 -18.91
CA ARG A 160 -16.73 -10.25 -19.52
C ARG A 160 -15.68 -10.71 -18.52
N GLN A 161 -15.24 -9.83 -17.62
CA GLN A 161 -14.30 -10.22 -16.56
C GLN A 161 -14.93 -11.14 -15.53
N ASP A 162 -16.23 -10.98 -15.23
CA ASP A 162 -16.97 -11.91 -14.37
C ASP A 162 -17.02 -13.32 -15.00
N GLU A 163 -17.28 -13.43 -16.31
CA GLU A 163 -17.24 -14.72 -17.03
C GLU A 163 -15.84 -15.36 -16.99
N ILE A 164 -14.78 -14.58 -17.21
CA ILE A 164 -13.39 -15.05 -17.13
C ILE A 164 -13.04 -15.49 -15.70
N TYR A 165 -13.50 -14.74 -14.70
CA TYR A 165 -13.32 -15.08 -13.30
C TYR A 165 -13.97 -16.42 -12.95
N GLU A 166 -15.23 -16.63 -13.34
CA GLU A 166 -15.92 -17.90 -13.06
C GLU A 166 -15.24 -19.07 -13.79
N GLY A 167 -14.83 -18.87 -15.05
CA GLY A 167 -14.08 -19.88 -15.80
C GLY A 167 -12.72 -20.22 -15.16
N MET A 168 -12.00 -19.23 -14.63
CA MET A 168 -10.75 -19.45 -13.89
C MET A 168 -11.01 -20.21 -12.57
N MET A 169 -12.03 -19.83 -11.82
CA MET A 169 -12.40 -20.50 -10.58
C MET A 169 -12.80 -21.95 -10.80
N GLU A 170 -13.56 -22.24 -11.86
CA GLU A 170 -13.92 -23.60 -12.26
C GLU A 170 -12.68 -24.39 -12.70
N ALA A 171 -11.79 -23.79 -13.50
CA ALA A 171 -10.54 -24.41 -13.91
C ALA A 171 -9.67 -24.80 -12.70
N LEU A 172 -9.52 -23.90 -11.73
CA LEU A 172 -8.75 -24.16 -10.51
C LEU A 172 -9.37 -25.29 -9.67
N LYS A 173 -10.71 -25.33 -9.54
CA LYS A 173 -11.41 -26.40 -8.83
C LYS A 173 -11.25 -27.76 -9.51
N ASN A 174 -11.36 -27.80 -10.84
CA ASN A 174 -11.22 -29.02 -11.62
C ASN A 174 -9.79 -29.58 -11.61
N MET A 175 -8.77 -28.71 -11.49
CA MET A 175 -7.37 -29.13 -11.38
C MET A 175 -7.02 -29.74 -10.01
N GLY A 176 -7.77 -29.44 -8.95
CA GLY A 176 -7.53 -29.98 -7.60
C GLY A 176 -6.07 -29.80 -7.13
N ASN A 177 -5.53 -30.80 -6.43
CA ASN A 177 -4.14 -30.85 -5.95
C ASN A 177 -3.13 -31.30 -7.04
N MET A 178 -3.48 -31.27 -8.33
CA MET A 178 -2.54 -31.62 -9.39
C MET A 178 -1.38 -30.60 -9.47
N ASN A 179 -0.20 -31.06 -9.88
CA ASN A 179 1.00 -30.22 -10.01
C ASN A 179 0.77 -29.00 -10.96
N ASP A 180 -0.18 -29.08 -11.89
CA ASP A 180 -0.48 -28.01 -12.84
C ASP A 180 -1.12 -26.77 -12.19
N ALA A 181 -1.86 -26.93 -11.08
CA ALA A 181 -2.37 -25.79 -10.30
C ALA A 181 -1.23 -24.95 -9.71
N ARG A 182 -0.05 -25.57 -9.49
CA ARG A 182 1.14 -24.87 -8.98
C ARG A 182 1.79 -23.94 -10.00
N ASN A 183 1.43 -24.03 -11.29
CA ASN A 183 1.98 -23.17 -12.33
C ASN A 183 1.20 -21.85 -12.48
N TYR A 184 0.06 -21.71 -11.81
CA TYR A 184 -0.68 -20.45 -11.74
C TYR A 184 -0.03 -19.47 -10.76
N ILE A 185 0.29 -18.27 -11.25
CA ILE A 185 0.90 -17.19 -10.48
C ILE A 185 -0.04 -16.00 -10.33
N ASN A 186 0.09 -15.31 -9.21
CA ASN A 186 -0.56 -14.03 -8.96
C ASN A 186 0.42 -12.90 -9.22
N VAL A 187 -0.04 -11.86 -9.92
CA VAL A 187 0.81 -10.74 -10.31
C VAL A 187 0.25 -9.40 -9.82
N LEU A 188 1.13 -8.53 -9.34
CA LEU A 188 0.79 -7.19 -8.84
C LEU A 188 1.55 -6.13 -9.62
N SER A 189 0.83 -5.10 -10.05
CA SER A 189 1.37 -3.87 -10.62
C SER A 189 1.04 -2.67 -9.72
N LEU A 190 2.07 -1.92 -9.33
CA LEU A 190 1.93 -0.68 -8.56
C LEU A 190 2.36 0.52 -9.40
N ASP A 191 1.44 1.45 -9.60
CA ASP A 191 1.67 2.63 -10.43
C ASP A 191 2.62 3.65 -9.79
N GLY A 192 3.25 4.46 -10.63
CA GLY A 192 4.01 5.65 -10.22
C GLY A 192 3.10 6.82 -9.84
N GLY A 193 3.53 7.64 -8.88
CA GLY A 193 2.70 8.78 -8.45
C GLY A 193 3.19 9.64 -7.29
N GLY A 194 4.49 9.64 -6.96
CA GLY A 194 5.04 10.49 -5.90
C GLY A 194 4.41 10.21 -4.52
N ILE A 195 4.06 11.26 -3.78
CA ILE A 195 3.39 11.12 -2.45
C ILE A 195 2.02 10.44 -2.52
N ARG A 196 1.40 10.37 -3.70
CA ARG A 196 0.12 9.70 -3.91
C ARG A 196 0.18 8.17 -3.78
N GLY A 197 1.36 7.58 -3.58
CA GLY A 197 1.49 6.18 -3.17
C GLY A 197 0.71 5.81 -1.90
N LEU A 198 0.36 6.81 -1.08
CA LEU A 198 -0.58 6.65 0.04
C LEU A 198 -1.96 6.11 -0.41
N VAL A 199 -2.40 6.41 -1.64
CA VAL A 199 -3.61 5.84 -2.25
C VAL A 199 -3.45 4.33 -2.42
N SER A 200 -2.36 3.89 -3.06
CA SER A 200 -2.10 2.47 -3.31
C SER A 200 -1.96 1.69 -2.00
N LEU A 201 -1.28 2.27 -1.01
CA LEU A 201 -1.18 1.70 0.34
C LEU A 201 -2.53 1.61 1.04
N GLN A 202 -3.42 2.60 0.86
CA GLN A 202 -4.76 2.55 1.43
C GLN A 202 -5.59 1.43 0.80
N LEU A 203 -5.53 1.26 -0.52
CA LEU A 203 -6.22 0.18 -1.22
C LEU A 203 -5.69 -1.18 -0.79
N LEU A 204 -4.37 -1.36 -0.75
CA LEU A 204 -3.74 -2.59 -0.27
C LEU A 204 -4.13 -2.90 1.18
N SER A 205 -4.22 -1.89 2.06
CA SER A 205 -4.66 -2.06 3.46
C SER A 205 -6.09 -2.59 3.54
N GLU A 206 -7.01 -2.08 2.73
CA GLU A 206 -8.39 -2.58 2.70
C GLU A 206 -8.50 -3.97 2.10
N ILE A 207 -7.68 -4.31 1.10
CA ILE A 207 -7.58 -5.66 0.56
C ILE A 207 -7.05 -6.64 1.62
N GLU A 208 -6.00 -6.26 2.34
CA GLU A 208 -5.42 -7.06 3.43
C GLU A 208 -6.43 -7.32 4.55
N LYS A 209 -7.22 -6.31 4.94
CA LYS A 209 -8.33 -6.48 5.91
C LYS A 209 -9.40 -7.44 5.42
N MET A 210 -9.70 -7.47 4.11
CA MET A 210 -10.68 -8.40 3.53
C MET A 210 -10.16 -9.85 3.50
N ILE A 211 -8.88 -10.03 3.22
CA ILE A 211 -8.23 -11.35 3.22
C ILE A 211 -8.05 -11.87 4.65
N GLY A 212 -7.75 -10.99 5.60
CA GLY A 212 -7.44 -11.32 7.00
C GLY A 212 -5.98 -11.74 7.23
N GLU A 213 -5.15 -11.70 6.20
CA GLU A 213 -3.74 -12.08 6.21
C GLU A 213 -2.93 -11.12 5.33
N PRO A 214 -1.59 -11.02 5.52
CA PRO A 214 -0.75 -10.12 4.74
C PRO A 214 -0.90 -10.35 3.22
N VAL A 215 -1.50 -9.41 2.50
CA VAL A 215 -1.86 -9.60 1.08
C VAL A 215 -0.62 -9.81 0.20
N PHE A 216 0.50 -9.18 0.57
CA PHE A 216 1.72 -9.21 -0.23
C PHE A 216 2.22 -10.65 -0.47
N GLN A 217 2.00 -11.56 0.50
CA GLN A 217 2.42 -12.98 0.41
C GLN A 217 1.74 -13.78 -0.70
N TYR A 218 0.63 -13.27 -1.24
CA TYR A 218 -0.11 -13.92 -2.30
C TYR A 218 0.48 -13.65 -3.68
N PHE A 219 1.38 -12.67 -3.83
CA PHE A 219 1.94 -12.27 -5.13
C PHE A 219 3.28 -12.95 -5.42
N ASP A 220 3.38 -13.54 -6.60
CA ASP A 220 4.60 -14.20 -7.07
C ASP A 220 5.53 -13.20 -7.77
N TRP A 221 4.94 -12.30 -8.56
CA TRP A 221 5.64 -11.28 -9.33
C TRP A 221 5.03 -9.92 -9.04
N VAL A 222 5.89 -8.95 -8.76
CA VAL A 222 5.49 -7.58 -8.44
C VAL A 222 6.31 -6.62 -9.27
N ILE A 223 5.63 -5.79 -10.04
CA ILE A 223 6.24 -4.68 -10.77
C ILE A 223 5.83 -3.35 -10.15
N GLY A 224 6.76 -2.41 -10.10
CA GLY A 224 6.50 -1.07 -9.60
C GLY A 224 7.21 0.01 -10.43
N THR A 225 6.53 1.13 -10.62
CA THR A 225 7.12 2.35 -11.20
C THR A 225 7.28 3.41 -10.11
N SER A 226 8.45 4.02 -9.98
CA SER A 226 8.67 5.16 -9.07
C SER A 226 8.29 4.82 -7.62
N THR A 227 7.37 5.56 -7.02
CA THR A 227 6.71 5.24 -5.75
C THR A 227 6.23 3.78 -5.63
N GLY A 228 5.67 3.18 -6.68
CA GLY A 228 5.26 1.78 -6.67
C GLY A 228 6.43 0.82 -6.44
N ALA A 229 7.63 1.15 -6.98
CA ALA A 229 8.86 0.39 -6.72
C ALA A 229 9.30 0.50 -5.26
N ILE A 230 9.22 1.70 -4.67
CA ILE A 230 9.56 1.92 -3.26
C ILE A 230 8.63 1.12 -2.34
N ILE A 231 7.32 1.11 -2.63
CA ILE A 231 6.33 0.32 -1.88
C ILE A 231 6.61 -1.17 -2.03
N ALA A 232 6.81 -1.67 -3.25
CA ALA A 232 7.10 -3.07 -3.51
C ALA A 232 8.36 -3.54 -2.77
N ALA A 233 9.45 -2.75 -2.82
CA ALA A 233 10.68 -3.04 -2.10
C ALA A 233 10.49 -3.02 -0.58
N ALA A 234 9.73 -2.06 -0.04
CA ALA A 234 9.44 -1.98 1.39
C ALA A 234 8.70 -3.23 1.91
N LEU A 235 7.66 -3.66 1.18
CA LEU A 235 6.86 -4.84 1.50
C LEU A 235 7.70 -6.13 1.36
N ALA A 236 8.54 -6.23 0.33
CA ALA A 236 9.45 -7.37 0.14
C ALA A 236 10.50 -7.49 1.25
N LYS A 237 10.90 -6.37 1.86
CA LYS A 237 11.75 -6.36 3.07
C LYS A 237 11.00 -6.70 4.37
N GLY A 238 9.71 -7.03 4.29
CA GLY A 238 8.88 -7.42 5.44
C GLY A 238 8.29 -6.26 6.22
N LYS A 239 8.30 -5.02 5.70
CA LYS A 239 7.54 -3.92 6.33
C LYS A 239 6.04 -4.17 6.15
N SER A 240 5.24 -3.86 7.17
CA SER A 240 3.78 -3.91 7.05
C SER A 240 3.26 -2.76 6.17
N ILE A 241 2.04 -2.87 5.66
CA ILE A 241 1.39 -1.78 4.91
C ILE A 241 1.28 -0.52 5.79
N SER A 242 0.98 -0.67 7.08
CA SER A 242 0.95 0.44 8.03
C SER A 242 2.32 1.11 8.18
N ASP A 243 3.41 0.33 8.23
CA ASP A 243 4.76 0.89 8.28
C ASP A 243 5.12 1.63 6.99
N CYS A 244 4.66 1.14 5.84
CA CYS A 244 4.77 1.85 4.57
C CYS A 244 3.97 3.17 4.58
N GLN A 245 2.77 3.22 5.18
CA GLN A 245 2.04 4.49 5.34
C GLN A 245 2.84 5.48 6.20
N LYS A 246 3.36 5.04 7.35
CA LYS A 246 4.22 5.86 8.23
C LYS A 246 5.50 6.31 7.50
N LEU A 247 6.08 5.45 6.68
CA LEU A 247 7.23 5.77 5.82
C LEU A 247 6.89 6.93 4.89
N TYR A 248 5.76 6.86 4.17
CA TYR A 248 5.34 7.91 3.23
C TYR A 248 4.97 9.24 3.92
N LEU A 249 4.39 9.18 5.11
CA LEU A 249 4.14 10.39 5.92
C LEU A 249 5.44 11.07 6.37
N ARG A 250 6.51 10.32 6.62
CA ARG A 250 7.85 10.88 6.87
C ARG A 250 8.56 11.29 5.58
N PHE A 251 8.29 10.60 4.48
CA PHE A 251 8.86 10.83 3.16
C PHE A 251 8.56 12.24 2.66
N LYS A 252 7.29 12.68 2.71
CA LYS A 252 6.92 14.04 2.25
C LYS A 252 7.69 15.14 2.97
N ASP A 253 7.89 15.00 4.29
CA ASP A 253 8.54 16.02 5.11
C ASP A 253 10.07 16.00 4.95
N SER A 254 10.63 14.84 4.59
CA SER A 254 12.07 14.65 4.40
C SER A 254 12.54 15.02 2.99
N VAL A 255 11.77 14.63 1.96
CA VAL A 255 12.15 14.76 0.55
C VAL A 255 11.58 16.04 -0.06
N PHE A 256 10.29 16.32 0.15
CA PHE A 256 9.60 17.50 -0.42
C PHE A 256 9.59 18.71 0.52
N ASN A 257 10.52 18.75 1.46
CA ASN A 257 10.67 19.88 2.38
C ASN A 257 10.89 21.19 1.60
N LYS A 258 10.33 22.31 2.11
CA LYS A 258 10.57 23.67 1.57
C LYS A 258 12.05 24.06 1.50
N LYS A 259 12.91 23.40 2.29
CA LYS A 259 14.38 23.56 2.24
C LYS A 259 15.01 22.95 0.98
N ASN A 260 14.40 21.92 0.38
CA ASN A 260 14.91 21.21 -0.79
C ASN A 260 14.37 21.84 -2.09
N LYS A 261 14.79 23.09 -2.35
CA LYS A 261 14.25 23.87 -3.48
C LYS A 261 14.73 23.42 -4.85
N THR A 262 15.86 22.71 -4.94
CA THR A 262 16.46 22.29 -6.21
C THR A 262 16.35 20.77 -6.43
N PRO A 263 16.29 20.29 -7.68
CA PRO A 263 16.28 18.85 -7.99
C PRO A 263 17.47 18.09 -7.38
N LYS A 264 18.66 18.72 -7.40
CA LYS A 264 19.86 18.19 -6.74
C LYS A 264 19.69 17.95 -5.24
N LEU A 265 19.14 18.92 -4.51
CA LEU A 265 18.89 18.78 -3.07
C LEU A 265 17.82 17.72 -2.79
N ARG A 266 16.77 17.64 -3.62
CA ARG A 266 15.74 16.58 -3.50
C ARG A 266 16.32 15.19 -3.76
N THR A 267 17.24 15.06 -4.72
CA THR A 267 17.92 13.80 -5.04
C THR A 267 18.78 13.31 -3.86
N ILE A 268 19.54 14.23 -3.25
CA ILE A 268 20.31 13.94 -2.03
C ILE A 268 19.38 13.54 -0.87
N ALA A 269 18.27 14.26 -0.68
CA ALA A 269 17.31 13.95 0.37
C ALA A 269 16.63 12.58 0.16
N LEU A 270 16.23 12.26 -1.08
CA LEU A 270 15.70 10.95 -1.46
C LEU A 270 16.72 9.85 -1.19
N SER A 271 17.97 10.06 -1.59
CA SER A 271 19.07 9.12 -1.32
C SER A 271 19.22 8.84 0.16
N ASN A 272 19.35 9.88 0.98
CA ASN A 272 19.52 9.73 2.43
C ASN A 272 18.32 9.03 3.07
N PHE A 273 17.10 9.33 2.60
CA PHE A 273 15.88 8.68 3.06
C PHE A 273 15.87 7.19 2.73
N LEU A 274 16.19 6.81 1.48
CA LEU A 274 16.21 5.42 1.05
C LEU A 274 17.29 4.62 1.75
N HIS A 275 18.50 5.16 1.92
CA HIS A 275 19.57 4.48 2.67
C HIS A 275 19.17 4.24 4.13
N LYS A 276 18.52 5.22 4.77
CA LYS A 276 18.02 5.09 6.14
C LYS A 276 16.95 4.00 6.28
N GLU A 277 16.04 3.90 5.31
CA GLU A 277 14.84 3.06 5.44
C GLU A 277 14.99 1.68 4.79
N MET A 278 15.86 1.55 3.79
CA MET A 278 16.14 0.30 3.04
C MET A 278 17.53 -0.29 3.35
N GLY A 279 18.39 0.40 4.10
CA GLY A 279 19.75 -0.06 4.41
C GLY A 279 20.74 0.18 3.27
N THR A 280 22.02 0.27 3.62
CA THR A 280 23.13 0.63 2.71
C THR A 280 23.71 -0.56 1.95
N GLU A 281 23.64 -1.77 2.52
CA GLU A 281 24.32 -2.97 1.99
C GLU A 281 23.37 -3.94 1.29
N THR A 282 22.07 -3.63 1.21
CA THR A 282 21.10 -4.53 0.59
C THR A 282 21.19 -4.41 -0.93
N CYS A 283 21.68 -5.46 -1.58
CA CYS A 283 21.57 -5.62 -3.03
C CYS A 283 20.18 -6.08 -3.45
N LEU A 284 19.79 -5.79 -4.69
CA LEU A 284 18.50 -6.18 -5.23
C LEU A 284 18.37 -7.70 -5.35
N SER A 285 19.44 -8.40 -5.74
CA SER A 285 19.44 -9.87 -5.84
C SER A 285 19.30 -10.57 -4.48
N ASN A 286 19.63 -9.89 -3.38
CA ASN A 286 19.47 -10.41 -2.02
C ASN A 286 18.01 -10.40 -1.55
N VAL A 287 17.09 -9.79 -2.30
CA VAL A 287 15.66 -9.87 -2.01
C VAL A 287 15.14 -11.21 -2.53
N PRO A 288 14.89 -12.20 -1.66
CA PRO A 288 14.63 -13.57 -2.09
C PRO A 288 13.26 -13.73 -2.75
N TRP A 289 12.32 -12.88 -2.38
CA TRP A 289 10.92 -13.01 -2.75
C TRP A 289 10.18 -11.68 -2.51
N PRO A 290 9.16 -11.33 -3.33
CA PRO A 290 8.76 -11.95 -4.60
C PRO A 290 9.74 -11.63 -5.73
N ARG A 291 9.44 -12.04 -6.97
CA ARG A 291 10.15 -11.52 -8.14
C ARG A 291 9.77 -10.05 -8.32
N LEU A 292 10.76 -9.18 -8.13
CA LEU A 292 10.61 -7.74 -8.17
C LEU A 292 11.13 -7.20 -9.50
N ILE A 293 10.34 -6.32 -10.08
CA ILE A 293 10.67 -5.60 -11.31
C ILE A 293 10.45 -4.11 -11.06
N PHE A 294 11.43 -3.28 -11.37
CA PHE A 294 11.32 -1.83 -11.33
C PHE A 294 11.54 -1.24 -12.72
N THR A 295 10.68 -0.31 -13.12
CA THR A 295 10.81 0.37 -14.41
C THR A 295 11.76 1.56 -14.29
N THR A 296 12.59 1.78 -15.30
CA THR A 296 13.41 2.99 -15.46
C THR A 296 13.57 3.29 -16.94
N VAL A 297 13.94 4.52 -17.27
CA VAL A 297 14.25 4.90 -18.65
C VAL A 297 15.70 5.32 -18.75
N LYS A 298 16.41 4.75 -19.72
CA LYS A 298 17.80 5.09 -20.03
C LYS A 298 17.85 6.02 -21.24
N ILE A 299 18.41 7.22 -21.06
CA ILE A 299 18.31 8.32 -22.03
C ILE A 299 19.31 8.18 -23.19
N ASP A 300 20.44 7.52 -22.97
CA ASP A 300 21.54 7.38 -23.96
C ASP A 300 21.28 6.29 -25.03
N GLU A 301 20.16 5.57 -24.96
CA GLU A 301 19.82 4.50 -25.90
C GLU A 301 18.87 4.97 -27.02
N PRO A 302 19.03 4.44 -28.25
CA PRO A 302 18.14 4.77 -29.37
C PRO A 302 16.68 4.39 -29.05
N VAL A 303 15.75 5.07 -29.73
CA VAL A 303 14.31 5.19 -29.40
C VAL A 303 13.60 3.86 -29.06
N GLY A 304 14.06 2.72 -29.57
CA GLY A 304 13.44 1.40 -29.37
C GLY A 304 13.73 0.67 -28.05
N HIS A 305 14.72 1.09 -27.24
CA HIS A 305 15.14 0.36 -26.02
C HIS A 305 15.09 1.18 -24.72
N ARG A 306 14.36 2.30 -24.74
CA ARG A 306 14.43 3.30 -23.67
C ARG A 306 13.95 2.78 -22.31
N THR A 307 12.90 1.97 -22.25
CA THR A 307 12.40 1.41 -20.99
C THR A 307 13.23 0.18 -20.62
N LYS A 308 13.93 0.27 -19.49
CA LYS A 308 14.63 -0.85 -18.87
C LYS A 308 13.88 -1.36 -17.66
N LEU A 309 13.89 -2.68 -17.50
CA LEU A 309 13.34 -3.39 -16.35
C LEU A 309 14.50 -3.85 -15.46
N ILE A 310 14.59 -3.28 -14.27
CA ILE A 310 15.55 -3.67 -13.24
C ILE A 310 14.93 -4.82 -12.45
N ARG A 311 15.63 -5.95 -12.32
CA ARG A 311 15.06 -7.20 -11.78
C ARG A 311 15.90 -7.74 -10.62
N ASN A 312 15.27 -8.43 -9.67
CA ASN A 312 15.99 -9.24 -8.68
C ASN A 312 16.33 -10.66 -9.16
N TYR A 313 15.93 -11.01 -10.39
CA TYR A 313 16.22 -12.28 -11.04
C TYR A 313 16.84 -12.06 -12.43
N GLN A 314 17.40 -13.11 -13.00
CA GLN A 314 18.05 -13.07 -14.32
C GLN A 314 17.41 -14.10 -15.26
N PHE A 315 17.43 -13.78 -16.55
CA PHE A 315 17.14 -14.76 -17.60
C PHE A 315 18.36 -15.66 -17.79
N HIS A 316 18.18 -16.87 -18.32
CA HIS A 316 19.32 -17.76 -18.62
C HIS A 316 20.25 -17.20 -19.71
N SER A 317 19.72 -16.31 -20.55
CA SER A 317 20.39 -15.69 -21.69
C SER A 317 21.02 -14.31 -21.41
N SER A 318 20.80 -13.72 -20.23
CA SER A 318 21.31 -12.38 -19.90
C SER A 318 22.71 -12.44 -19.29
N ASN A 319 23.64 -11.62 -19.81
CA ASN A 319 24.95 -11.40 -19.19
C ASN A 319 24.77 -10.93 -17.73
N ASN A 320 25.67 -11.36 -16.84
CA ASN A 320 25.69 -10.93 -15.43
C ASN A 320 25.95 -9.42 -15.34
N GLU A 321 24.90 -8.61 -15.44
CA GLU A 321 24.93 -7.26 -14.91
C GLU A 321 25.20 -7.37 -13.40
N GLY A 322 26.26 -6.70 -12.93
CA GLY A 322 26.72 -6.79 -11.55
C GLY A 322 25.60 -6.51 -10.55
N ASP A 323 25.77 -7.03 -9.33
CA ASP A 323 24.75 -6.94 -8.29
C ASP A 323 24.43 -5.47 -7.95
N LEU A 324 23.25 -5.01 -8.36
CA LEU A 324 22.84 -3.61 -8.24
C LEU A 324 22.34 -3.35 -6.81
N PRO A 325 22.86 -2.32 -6.11
CA PRO A 325 22.31 -1.93 -4.81
C PRO A 325 20.82 -1.58 -4.91
N LEU A 326 20.01 -2.09 -3.98
CA LEU A 326 18.55 -1.87 -3.97
C LEU A 326 18.21 -0.38 -3.97
N VAL A 327 18.92 0.42 -3.17
CA VAL A 327 18.71 1.87 -3.10
C VAL A 327 18.97 2.54 -4.45
N LYS A 328 20.02 2.12 -5.16
CA LYS A 328 20.35 2.65 -6.49
C LYS A 328 19.24 2.29 -7.49
N ALA A 329 18.76 1.06 -7.48
CA ALA A 329 17.63 0.63 -8.31
C ALA A 329 16.37 1.48 -8.07
N LEU A 330 16.04 1.74 -6.80
CA LEU A 330 14.90 2.58 -6.42
C LEU A 330 15.07 4.04 -6.86
N GLN A 331 16.28 4.59 -6.77
CA GLN A 331 16.59 5.93 -7.27
C GLN A 331 16.39 6.03 -8.78
N MET A 332 16.90 5.06 -9.54
CA MET A 332 16.75 5.02 -11.00
C MET A 332 15.27 5.00 -11.40
N SER A 333 14.44 4.25 -10.68
CA SER A 333 13.00 4.19 -10.94
C SER A 333 12.24 5.46 -10.52
N SER A 334 12.74 6.22 -9.53
CA SER A 334 12.02 7.35 -8.93
C SER A 334 12.53 8.74 -9.37
N ALA A 335 13.52 8.80 -10.26
CA ALA A 335 14.16 10.04 -10.70
C ALA A 335 13.27 10.83 -11.70
N ALA A 336 12.13 11.34 -11.22
CA ALA A 336 11.15 12.01 -12.06
C ALA A 336 11.73 13.31 -12.64
N PRO A 337 11.67 13.50 -13.98
CA PRO A 337 12.11 14.74 -14.60
C PRO A 337 11.42 15.94 -13.96
N THR A 338 12.13 17.07 -13.84
CA THR A 338 11.75 18.31 -13.11
C THR A 338 11.78 18.23 -11.57
N TYR A 339 11.68 17.04 -10.97
CA TYR A 339 11.73 16.87 -9.52
C TYR A 339 13.09 16.40 -9.00
N PHE A 340 13.78 15.54 -9.76
CA PHE A 340 15.04 14.92 -9.40
C PHE A 340 16.03 14.99 -10.56
N ASP A 341 17.32 14.91 -10.24
CA ASP A 341 18.38 14.76 -11.24
C ASP A 341 18.42 13.30 -11.73
N ALA A 342 18.84 13.11 -12.98
CA ALA A 342 19.04 11.77 -13.53
C ALA A 342 20.12 11.01 -12.75
N VAL A 343 19.88 9.73 -12.47
CA VAL A 343 20.86 8.86 -11.80
C VAL A 343 21.96 8.50 -12.80
N ASP A 344 23.21 8.64 -12.37
CA ASP A 344 24.41 8.50 -13.21
C ASP A 344 24.39 9.38 -14.48
N ASN A 345 23.56 10.44 -14.51
CA ASN A 345 23.28 11.28 -15.68
C ASN A 345 22.61 10.55 -16.86
N VAL A 346 22.12 9.31 -16.68
CA VAL A 346 21.55 8.52 -17.78
C VAL A 346 20.16 7.99 -17.47
N TYR A 347 19.86 7.67 -16.21
CA TYR A 347 18.62 7.03 -15.81
C TYR A 347 17.61 8.01 -15.23
N ILE A 348 16.37 7.93 -15.70
CA ILE A 348 15.23 8.71 -15.19
C ILE A 348 14.07 7.79 -14.84
N ASP A 349 13.07 8.36 -14.16
CA ASP A 349 11.85 7.66 -13.76
C ASP A 349 11.19 6.94 -14.94
N GLY A 350 10.80 5.68 -14.68
CA GLY A 350 10.11 4.83 -15.66
C GLY A 350 8.83 5.46 -16.21
N GLY A 351 8.17 6.28 -15.39
CA GLY A 351 6.96 7.03 -15.74
C GLY A 351 7.13 8.17 -16.73
N GLY A 352 8.36 8.68 -16.90
CA GLY A 352 8.62 9.86 -17.72
C GLY A 352 8.54 9.62 -19.23
N VAL A 353 8.61 8.35 -19.67
CA VAL A 353 8.63 7.97 -21.10
C VAL A 353 7.87 6.65 -21.37
N GLY A 354 7.77 5.74 -20.39
CA GLY A 354 6.86 4.58 -20.39
C GLY A 354 5.64 4.89 -19.53
N SER A 355 4.47 4.34 -19.85
CA SER A 355 3.26 4.60 -19.06
C SER A 355 3.51 4.32 -17.56
N ASN A 356 3.00 5.19 -16.68
CA ASN A 356 3.12 5.02 -15.23
C ASN A 356 2.43 3.77 -14.67
N ASN A 357 1.71 3.01 -15.50
CA ASN A 357 1.11 1.72 -15.18
C ASN A 357 1.93 0.60 -15.84
N PRO A 358 2.77 -0.11 -15.07
CA PRO A 358 3.70 -1.09 -15.63
C PRO A 358 3.11 -2.50 -15.84
N LEU A 359 1.79 -2.70 -15.68
CA LEU A 359 1.22 -4.04 -15.82
C LEU A 359 1.45 -4.63 -17.22
N GLN A 360 1.39 -3.81 -18.26
CA GLN A 360 1.66 -4.25 -19.63
C GLN A 360 3.09 -4.78 -19.80
N ASP A 361 4.07 -4.10 -19.18
CA ASP A 361 5.46 -4.52 -19.19
C ASP A 361 5.63 -5.85 -18.44
N LEU A 362 4.93 -6.01 -17.31
CA LEU A 362 4.90 -7.26 -16.55
C LEU A 362 4.34 -8.44 -17.35
N LEU A 363 3.23 -8.24 -18.07
CA LEU A 363 2.66 -9.31 -18.93
C LEU A 363 3.65 -9.70 -20.03
N THR A 364 4.32 -8.71 -20.63
CA THR A 364 5.33 -8.94 -21.68
C THR A 364 6.53 -9.68 -21.11
N GLU A 365 7.00 -9.30 -19.93
CA GLU A 365 8.09 -9.94 -19.21
C GLU A 365 7.77 -11.41 -18.89
N ILE A 366 6.56 -11.71 -18.41
CA ILE A 366 6.15 -13.09 -18.10
C ILE A 366 6.09 -13.92 -19.38
N ASN A 367 5.61 -13.34 -20.49
CA ASN A 367 5.64 -14.01 -21.78
C ASN A 367 7.06 -14.31 -22.24
N GLN A 368 8.00 -13.36 -22.09
CA GLN A 368 9.42 -13.58 -22.38
C GLN A 368 10.02 -14.69 -21.50
N TRP A 369 9.68 -14.71 -20.20
CA TRP A 369 10.10 -15.78 -19.30
C TRP A 369 9.62 -17.16 -19.75
N ASN A 370 8.39 -17.24 -20.26
CA ASN A 370 7.84 -18.49 -20.78
C ASN A 370 8.47 -18.95 -22.10
N LEU A 371 9.06 -18.06 -22.90
CA LEU A 371 9.73 -18.42 -24.16
C LEU A 371 11.03 -19.21 -23.89
N ASP A 372 11.73 -18.88 -22.81
CA ASP A 372 12.99 -19.53 -22.41
C ASP A 372 12.78 -20.86 -21.67
N LYS A 373 11.52 -21.31 -21.48
CA LYS A 373 11.16 -22.42 -20.58
C LYS A 373 10.42 -23.56 -21.29
N SER A 374 10.64 -24.78 -20.79
CA SER A 374 9.92 -25.97 -21.23
C SER A 374 8.45 -25.91 -20.83
N GLU A 375 7.57 -26.65 -21.53
CA GLU A 375 6.11 -26.56 -21.33
C GLU A 375 5.67 -26.82 -19.88
N SER A 376 6.36 -27.73 -19.17
CA SER A 376 6.11 -28.02 -17.76
C SER A 376 6.54 -26.92 -16.79
N GLU A 377 7.46 -26.05 -17.20
CA GLU A 377 8.01 -24.94 -16.39
C GLU A 377 7.35 -23.58 -16.70
N LYS A 378 6.47 -23.54 -17.71
CA LYS A 378 5.76 -22.31 -18.07
C LYS A 378 4.79 -21.90 -16.96
N VAL A 379 4.80 -20.61 -16.65
CA VAL A 379 3.89 -20.02 -15.68
C VAL A 379 2.64 -19.49 -16.39
N LYS A 380 1.49 -19.66 -15.77
CA LYS A 380 0.22 -19.09 -16.22
C LYS A 380 -0.24 -18.05 -15.21
N ILE A 381 -0.81 -16.93 -15.67
CA ILE A 381 -1.28 -15.90 -14.75
C ILE A 381 -2.70 -16.26 -14.32
N GLY A 382 -2.89 -16.50 -13.03
CA GLY A 382 -4.21 -16.80 -12.45
C GLY A 382 -4.96 -15.55 -12.03
N CYS A 383 -4.25 -14.52 -11.58
CA CYS A 383 -4.83 -13.24 -11.21
C CYS A 383 -3.87 -12.09 -11.52
N ALA A 384 -4.36 -11.06 -12.20
CA ALA A 384 -3.62 -9.83 -12.46
C ALA A 384 -4.26 -8.65 -11.72
N ILE A 385 -3.49 -8.01 -10.84
CA ILE A 385 -3.95 -6.87 -10.04
C ILE A 385 -3.11 -5.64 -10.38
N SER A 386 -3.77 -4.53 -10.68
CA SER A 386 -3.13 -3.24 -10.94
C SER A 386 -3.72 -2.17 -10.03
N ILE A 387 -2.87 -1.49 -9.26
CA ILE A 387 -3.28 -0.51 -8.26
C ILE A 387 -2.71 0.87 -8.64
N GLY A 388 -3.61 1.81 -8.86
CA GLY A 388 -3.28 3.20 -9.20
C GLY A 388 -3.00 4.08 -7.99
N THR A 389 -2.55 5.31 -8.28
CA THR A 389 -2.27 6.36 -7.28
C THR A 389 -3.32 7.49 -7.30
N GLY A 390 -4.54 7.21 -7.73
CA GLY A 390 -5.64 8.16 -7.86
C GLY A 390 -5.75 8.80 -9.25
N ILE A 391 -6.99 9.04 -9.69
CA ILE A 391 -7.32 9.70 -10.96
C ILE A 391 -7.66 11.16 -10.67
N ALA A 392 -6.84 12.09 -11.16
CA ALA A 392 -7.14 13.51 -11.04
C ALA A 392 -8.41 13.86 -11.86
N PRO A 393 -9.22 14.83 -11.42
CA PRO A 393 -10.39 15.28 -12.18
C PRO A 393 -9.93 15.83 -13.54
N SER A 394 -10.70 15.53 -14.60
CA SER A 394 -10.33 15.87 -15.98
C SER A 394 -10.08 17.38 -16.13
N VAL A 395 -8.85 17.74 -16.49
CA VAL A 395 -8.44 19.11 -16.81
C VAL A 395 -9.21 19.57 -18.05
N GLN A 396 -9.71 20.81 -18.03
CA GLN A 396 -10.36 21.45 -19.18
C GLN A 396 -9.55 21.23 -20.46
N GLN A 397 -10.21 20.77 -21.53
CA GLN A 397 -9.60 20.61 -22.86
C GLN A 397 -8.96 21.93 -23.31
N LEU A 398 -7.69 21.88 -23.71
CA LEU A 398 -7.03 22.96 -24.41
C LEU A 398 -7.75 23.19 -25.75
N LYS A 399 -8.46 24.32 -25.87
CA LYS A 399 -9.26 24.65 -27.06
C LYS A 399 -8.43 24.99 -28.30
N SER A 400 -7.13 25.31 -28.16
CA SER A 400 -6.18 25.43 -29.28
C SER A 400 -4.74 25.56 -28.76
N LEU A 401 -3.78 24.96 -29.48
CA LEU A 401 -2.34 25.13 -29.28
C LEU A 401 -1.82 26.23 -30.22
N ASN A 402 -2.14 27.48 -29.90
CA ASN A 402 -1.57 28.63 -30.63
C ASN A 402 -0.28 29.08 -29.91
N PHE A 403 0.87 28.76 -30.49
CA PHE A 403 2.17 29.27 -30.06
C PHE A 403 2.34 30.71 -30.57
N SER A 404 1.71 31.68 -29.90
CA SER A 404 1.97 33.11 -30.18
C SER A 404 3.31 33.52 -29.56
N GLY A 405 4.19 34.17 -30.31
CA GLY A 405 5.45 34.71 -29.78
C GLY A 405 5.22 35.79 -28.69
N GLY A 406 6.09 35.80 -27.67
CA GLY A 406 6.08 36.76 -26.56
C GLY A 406 6.14 36.10 -25.17
N LEU A 407 6.22 36.92 -24.10
CA LEU A 407 6.28 36.43 -22.71
C LEU A 407 5.04 35.60 -22.33
N MET A 408 3.86 35.98 -22.86
CA MET A 408 2.64 35.20 -22.70
C MET A 408 2.69 33.87 -23.46
N GLY A 409 3.40 33.82 -24.58
CA GLY A 409 3.72 32.61 -25.36
C GLY A 409 4.62 31.62 -24.64
N LEU A 410 5.59 32.14 -23.87
CA LEU A 410 6.44 31.33 -23.00
C LEU A 410 5.62 30.69 -21.87
N ILE A 411 4.71 31.45 -21.25
CA ILE A 411 3.83 30.92 -20.20
C ILE A 411 2.87 29.85 -20.76
N THR A 412 2.28 30.07 -21.94
CA THR A 412 1.44 29.05 -22.60
C THR A 412 2.25 27.83 -23.02
N THR A 413 3.48 28.00 -23.50
CA THR A 413 4.39 26.88 -23.84
C THR A 413 4.74 26.04 -22.62
N ILE A 414 5.06 26.68 -21.49
CA ILE A 414 5.36 25.98 -20.23
C ILE A 414 4.11 25.23 -19.72
N LYS A 415 2.93 25.86 -19.75
CA LYS A 415 1.67 25.20 -19.38
C LYS A 415 1.33 24.01 -20.29
N SER A 416 1.53 24.15 -21.59
CA SER A 416 1.34 23.08 -22.58
C SER A 416 2.32 21.93 -22.36
N TYR A 417 3.58 22.21 -22.02
CA TYR A 417 4.57 21.19 -21.69
C TYR A 417 4.19 20.41 -20.44
N ILE A 418 3.75 21.08 -19.37
CA ILE A 418 3.27 20.43 -18.15
C ILE A 418 2.08 19.51 -18.44
N ASN A 419 1.13 19.97 -19.26
CA ASN A 419 -0.02 19.14 -19.65
C ASN A 419 0.40 17.94 -20.52
N PHE A 420 1.36 18.13 -21.42
CA PHE A 420 1.92 17.03 -22.22
C PHE A 420 2.58 15.97 -21.34
N VAL A 421 3.39 16.38 -20.36
CA VAL A 421 3.97 15.46 -19.36
C VAL A 421 2.87 14.73 -18.58
N LYS A 422 1.80 15.43 -18.16
CA LYS A 422 0.65 14.79 -17.49
C LYS A 422 -0.04 13.73 -18.35
N TRP A 423 -0.13 13.94 -19.67
CA TRP A 423 -0.69 12.94 -20.59
C TRP A 423 0.26 11.76 -20.82
N ALA A 424 1.56 12.02 -20.99
CA ALA A 424 2.57 10.97 -21.16
C ALA A 424 2.67 10.08 -19.90
N THR A 425 2.47 10.68 -18.73
CA THR A 425 2.53 10.03 -17.42
C THR A 425 1.16 9.50 -16.95
N ALA A 426 0.15 9.48 -17.81
CA ALA A 426 -1.18 9.01 -17.47
C ALA A 426 -1.17 7.51 -17.10
N THR A 427 -1.79 7.19 -15.96
CA THR A 427 -1.97 5.82 -15.45
C THR A 427 -3.26 5.17 -15.93
N GLU A 428 -4.19 5.97 -16.43
CA GLU A 428 -5.49 5.56 -16.96
C GLU A 428 -5.61 5.85 -18.46
N GLY A 429 -6.65 5.31 -19.08
CA GLY A 429 -6.91 5.46 -20.52
C GLY A 429 -6.39 4.26 -21.30
N ARG A 430 -5.72 4.52 -22.43
CA ARG A 430 -5.36 3.46 -23.39
C ARG A 430 -4.50 2.34 -22.80
N THR A 431 -3.59 2.64 -21.86
CA THR A 431 -2.77 1.60 -21.22
C THR A 431 -3.65 0.56 -20.55
N VAL A 432 -4.66 0.99 -19.78
CA VAL A 432 -5.59 0.08 -19.09
C VAL A 432 -6.49 -0.64 -20.09
N GLU A 433 -6.96 0.02 -21.15
CA GLU A 433 -7.76 -0.61 -22.21
C GLU A 433 -6.99 -1.72 -22.93
N HIS A 434 -5.72 -1.47 -23.28
CA HIS A 434 -4.86 -2.47 -23.91
C HIS A 434 -4.61 -3.66 -22.99
N THR A 435 -4.22 -3.40 -21.74
CA THR A 435 -3.98 -4.47 -20.76
C THR A 435 -5.25 -5.26 -20.47
N PHE A 436 -6.40 -4.59 -20.37
CA PHE A 436 -7.70 -5.25 -20.24
C PHE A 436 -7.99 -6.17 -21.42
N ALA A 437 -7.81 -5.70 -22.66
CA ALA A 437 -8.05 -6.49 -23.86
C ALA A 437 -7.12 -7.72 -23.93
N GLN A 438 -5.85 -7.55 -23.57
CA GLN A 438 -4.88 -8.64 -23.53
C GLN A 438 -5.22 -9.69 -22.47
N CYS A 439 -5.53 -9.27 -21.24
CA CYS A 439 -5.96 -10.16 -20.17
C CYS A 439 -7.25 -10.90 -20.57
N SER A 440 -8.21 -10.17 -21.16
CA SER A 440 -9.48 -10.75 -21.61
C SER A 440 -9.33 -11.79 -22.72
N THR A 441 -8.34 -11.62 -23.59
CA THR A 441 -8.04 -12.58 -24.67
C THR A 441 -7.27 -13.79 -24.13
N SER A 442 -6.46 -13.58 -23.10
CA SER A 442 -5.65 -14.64 -22.48
C SER A 442 -6.39 -15.41 -21.39
N GLY A 443 -7.67 -15.09 -21.12
CA GLY A 443 -8.45 -15.70 -20.05
C GLY A 443 -7.94 -15.38 -18.65
N ILE A 444 -7.30 -14.22 -18.45
CA ILE A 444 -6.75 -13.79 -17.17
C ILE A 444 -7.75 -12.86 -16.47
N PRO A 445 -8.22 -13.19 -15.25
CA PRO A 445 -8.97 -12.27 -14.40
C PRO A 445 -8.12 -11.04 -14.05
N PHE A 446 -8.58 -9.86 -14.47
CA PHE A 446 -7.88 -8.59 -14.30
C PHE A 446 -8.68 -7.63 -13.41
N PHE A 447 -8.03 -7.16 -12.33
CA PHE A 447 -8.60 -6.20 -11.39
C PHE A 447 -7.79 -4.89 -11.41
N ARG A 448 -8.44 -3.79 -11.75
CA ARG A 448 -7.88 -2.43 -11.72
C ARG A 448 -8.56 -1.61 -10.63
N PHE A 449 -7.81 -1.20 -9.62
CA PHE A 449 -8.29 -0.30 -8.57
C PHE A 449 -7.59 1.04 -8.67
N ASN A 450 -8.37 2.09 -8.96
CA ASN A 450 -7.84 3.44 -9.00
C ASN A 450 -8.96 4.45 -8.66
N PRO A 451 -8.94 5.05 -7.46
CA PRO A 451 -10.00 5.93 -7.00
C PRO A 451 -9.98 7.26 -7.78
N PRO A 452 -11.13 7.79 -8.21
CA PRO A 452 -11.19 9.16 -8.67
C PRO A 452 -11.02 10.10 -7.48
N LEU A 453 -10.21 11.14 -7.66
CA LEU A 453 -9.93 12.15 -6.64
C LEU A 453 -10.78 13.39 -6.89
N SER A 454 -11.23 14.07 -5.82
CA SER A 454 -11.99 15.31 -5.97
C SER A 454 -11.15 16.48 -6.48
N LYS A 455 -9.83 16.47 -6.23
CA LYS A 455 -8.89 17.54 -6.56
C LYS A 455 -7.64 16.97 -7.23
N ASP A 456 -7.00 17.77 -8.06
CA ASP A 456 -5.68 17.44 -8.60
C ASP A 456 -4.62 17.60 -7.49
N VAL A 457 -4.19 16.48 -6.92
CA VAL A 457 -3.17 16.43 -5.86
C VAL A 457 -1.77 16.34 -6.50
N PRO A 458 -0.90 17.35 -6.30
CA PRO A 458 0.46 17.32 -6.85
C PRO A 458 1.32 16.18 -6.30
N LEU A 459 2.27 15.70 -7.09
CA LEU A 459 3.18 14.60 -6.76
C LEU A 459 4.08 14.88 -5.55
N ASP A 460 4.35 16.16 -5.27
CA ASP A 460 5.20 16.64 -4.17
C ASP A 460 4.42 17.38 -3.08
N THR A 461 3.10 17.18 -2.99
CA THR A 461 2.30 17.85 -1.96
C THR A 461 2.77 17.48 -0.55
N THR A 462 2.88 18.51 0.30
CA THR A 462 3.19 18.37 1.74
C THR A 462 2.00 18.79 2.60
N ASN A 463 0.88 19.20 1.99
CA ASN A 463 -0.31 19.63 2.70
C ASN A 463 -1.05 18.41 3.29
N ASP A 464 -1.02 18.30 4.61
CA ASP A 464 -1.65 17.19 5.33
C ASP A 464 -3.16 17.09 5.10
N PHE A 465 -3.85 18.22 4.94
CA PHE A 465 -5.29 18.21 4.68
C PHE A 465 -5.63 17.59 3.32
N ALA A 466 -4.88 17.95 2.27
CA ALA A 466 -5.07 17.39 0.94
C ALA A 466 -4.74 15.89 0.91
N LEU A 467 -3.70 15.47 1.64
CA LEU A 467 -3.35 14.06 1.77
C LEU A 467 -4.42 13.29 2.54
N ALA A 468 -4.95 13.83 3.63
CA ALA A 468 -6.00 13.19 4.40
C ALA A 468 -7.30 13.05 3.61
N GLU A 469 -7.68 14.06 2.83
CA GLU A 469 -8.83 14.01 1.92
C GLU A 469 -8.64 12.92 0.86
N MET A 470 -7.49 12.89 0.19
CA MET A 470 -7.14 11.86 -0.81
C MET A 470 -7.16 10.44 -0.22
N MET A 471 -6.62 10.24 0.99
CA MET A 471 -6.63 8.93 1.65
C MET A 471 -8.05 8.54 2.08
N TRP A 472 -8.87 9.49 2.54
CA TRP A 472 -10.28 9.25 2.85
C TRP A 472 -11.09 8.85 1.61
N GLU A 473 -10.93 9.54 0.49
CA GLU A 473 -11.57 9.20 -0.78
C GLU A 473 -11.20 7.79 -1.24
N SER A 474 -9.92 7.44 -1.12
CA SER A 474 -9.40 6.11 -1.46
C SER A 474 -10.00 5.02 -0.56
N PHE A 475 -10.16 5.32 0.73
CA PHE A 475 -10.81 4.43 1.69
C PHE A 475 -12.30 4.22 1.35
N VAL A 476 -13.03 5.31 1.06
CA VAL A 476 -14.44 5.25 0.63
C VAL A 476 -14.60 4.45 -0.66
N TYR A 477 -13.74 4.69 -1.66
CA TYR A 477 -13.73 3.94 -2.91
C TYR A 477 -13.54 2.43 -2.70
N ALA A 478 -12.63 2.03 -1.80
CA ALA A 478 -12.44 0.62 -1.46
C ALA A 478 -13.69 0.03 -0.81
N LYS A 479 -14.39 0.79 0.06
CA LYS A 479 -15.66 0.37 0.64
C LYS A 479 -16.76 0.19 -0.40
N MET A 480 -16.82 1.05 -1.42
CA MET A 480 -17.78 0.94 -2.53
C MET A 480 -17.50 -0.28 -3.41
N ASN A 481 -16.24 -0.65 -3.60
CA ASN A 481 -15.81 -1.77 -4.45
C ASN A 481 -15.59 -3.08 -3.67
N GLN A 482 -16.20 -3.22 -2.48
CA GLN A 482 -16.01 -4.39 -1.61
C GLN A 482 -16.32 -5.72 -2.28
N GLU A 483 -17.36 -5.79 -3.11
CA GLU A 483 -17.73 -7.03 -3.82
C GLU A 483 -16.62 -7.46 -4.80
N GLN A 484 -16.03 -6.53 -5.54
CA GLN A 484 -14.90 -6.84 -6.43
C GLN A 484 -13.64 -7.23 -5.64
N ILE A 485 -13.36 -6.52 -4.55
CA ILE A 485 -12.23 -6.86 -3.65
C ILE A 485 -12.43 -8.26 -3.06
N LYS A 486 -13.66 -8.63 -2.69
CA LYS A 486 -14.01 -9.95 -2.16
C LYS A 486 -13.83 -11.05 -3.20
N LYS A 487 -14.31 -10.85 -4.44
CA LYS A 487 -14.06 -11.79 -5.56
C LYS A 487 -12.56 -12.01 -5.78
N MET A 488 -11.80 -10.92 -5.87
CA MET A 488 -10.36 -10.97 -6.01
C MET A 488 -9.68 -11.69 -4.83
N ALA A 489 -10.07 -11.39 -3.59
CA ALA A 489 -9.54 -12.03 -2.39
C ALA A 489 -9.79 -13.55 -2.36
N LEU A 490 -10.95 -14.00 -2.82
CA LEU A 490 -11.26 -15.43 -2.96
C LEU A 490 -10.34 -16.08 -4.00
N LEU A 491 -10.18 -15.47 -5.18
CA LEU A 491 -9.28 -15.99 -6.22
C LEU A 491 -7.82 -16.08 -5.75
N LEU A 492 -7.32 -15.07 -5.05
CA LEU A 492 -5.97 -15.11 -4.47
C LEU A 492 -5.80 -16.28 -3.48
N LYS A 493 -6.82 -16.57 -2.68
CA LYS A 493 -6.82 -17.70 -1.73
C LYS A 493 -6.86 -19.05 -2.44
N GLU A 494 -7.68 -19.19 -3.49
CA GLU A 494 -7.75 -20.43 -4.28
C GLU A 494 -6.44 -20.73 -5.01
N ILE A 495 -5.78 -19.72 -5.60
CA ILE A 495 -4.45 -19.89 -6.20
C ILE A 495 -3.41 -20.16 -5.13
N GLY A 496 -3.62 -19.65 -3.92
CA GLY A 496 -2.78 -19.86 -2.77
C GLY A 496 -1.55 -18.94 -2.73
N PRO A 497 -0.85 -18.94 -1.58
CA PRO A 497 0.26 -18.02 -1.35
C PRO A 497 1.50 -18.42 -2.18
N SER A 498 2.28 -17.42 -2.55
CA SER A 498 3.45 -17.57 -3.42
C SER A 498 4.54 -18.51 -2.89
N PHE A 499 4.64 -18.67 -1.56
CA PHE A 499 5.61 -19.61 -0.96
C PHE A 499 5.30 -21.08 -1.28
N SER A 500 4.09 -21.41 -1.75
CA SER A 500 3.76 -22.74 -2.27
C SER A 500 4.48 -23.04 -3.60
N ARG A 501 4.95 -22.00 -4.30
CA ARG A 501 5.56 -22.05 -5.63
C ARG A 501 7.07 -21.74 -5.62
N LYS A 502 7.74 -22.09 -4.52
CA LYS A 502 9.20 -21.92 -4.32
C LYS A 502 10.08 -22.42 -5.48
N GLN A 503 9.60 -23.38 -6.26
CA GLN A 503 10.28 -23.90 -7.45
C GLN A 503 10.63 -22.80 -8.46
N PHE A 504 9.79 -21.76 -8.62
CA PHE A 504 10.08 -20.64 -9.52
C PHE A 504 11.09 -19.64 -8.96
N PHE A 505 11.53 -19.77 -7.71
CA PHE A 505 12.38 -18.77 -7.05
C PHE A 505 13.81 -19.28 -6.76
N LYS A 506 14.22 -20.43 -7.32
CA LYS A 506 15.55 -20.99 -7.08
C LYS A 506 16.67 -20.21 -7.78
N LYS A 507 17.37 -19.36 -7.02
CA LYS A 507 18.81 -19.55 -6.75
C LYS A 507 18.91 -20.20 -5.35
N ILE A 508 19.55 -21.36 -5.23
CA ILE A 508 19.69 -22.13 -3.96
C ILE A 508 20.72 -21.41 -3.03
N PRO A 509 20.90 -21.85 -1.77
CA PRO A 509 20.17 -21.56 -0.55
C PRO A 509 20.86 -20.46 0.28
N GLN A 510 20.09 -19.52 0.84
CA GLN A 510 20.40 -19.07 2.19
C GLN A 510 19.13 -19.19 3.00
N LEU A 511 19.26 -19.92 4.11
CA LEU A 511 18.32 -19.92 5.21
C LEU A 511 17.93 -18.46 5.51
N PHE A 512 16.76 -18.03 5.07
CA PHE A 512 15.93 -17.34 6.03
C PHE A 512 15.36 -18.45 6.90
N PRO A 513 15.80 -18.57 8.16
CA PRO A 513 15.06 -19.42 9.06
C PRO A 513 13.65 -18.81 9.09
N PHE A 514 12.64 -19.60 8.71
CA PHE A 514 11.51 -19.69 9.62
C PHE A 514 12.13 -19.72 11.00
N SER A 515 11.91 -18.67 11.81
CA SER A 515 12.61 -18.37 13.07
C SER A 515 13.39 -19.58 13.62
N PRO A 516 14.71 -19.49 13.94
CA PRO A 516 15.48 -20.62 14.46
C PRO A 516 14.75 -21.41 15.56
N VAL A 517 13.88 -20.69 16.29
CA VAL A 517 12.91 -21.19 17.26
C VAL A 517 12.03 -22.35 16.75
N LYS A 518 11.51 -22.33 15.51
CA LYS A 518 10.68 -23.44 14.99
C LYS A 518 11.50 -24.71 14.80
N ALA A 519 12.72 -24.60 14.27
CA ALA A 519 13.63 -25.75 14.15
C ALA A 519 14.07 -26.29 15.52
N TYR A 520 14.26 -25.41 16.51
CA TYR A 520 14.54 -25.81 17.89
C TYR A 520 13.33 -26.49 18.54
N ILE A 521 12.11 -25.97 18.33
CA ILE A 521 10.85 -26.57 18.80
C ILE A 521 10.65 -27.95 18.19
N ASP A 522 10.90 -28.11 16.89
CA ASP A 522 10.78 -29.40 16.22
C ASP A 522 11.84 -30.41 16.75
N SER A 523 13.04 -29.93 17.13
CA SER A 523 14.06 -30.75 17.80
C SER A 523 13.67 -31.15 19.23
N ILE A 524 13.00 -30.27 19.97
CA ILE A 524 12.48 -30.53 21.33
C ILE A 524 11.35 -31.57 21.31
N LYS A 525 10.59 -31.64 20.21
CA LYS A 525 9.53 -32.64 19.99
C LYS A 525 10.04 -34.00 19.56
N SER A 526 11.35 -34.16 19.32
CA SER A 526 11.97 -35.46 19.01
C SER A 526 11.89 -36.42 20.21
N ASN A 527 11.74 -37.72 19.92
CA ASN A 527 11.83 -38.80 20.90
C ASN A 527 13.27 -39.18 21.25
N ASP A 528 14.25 -38.67 20.50
CA ASP A 528 15.68 -38.85 20.75
C ASP A 528 16.17 -37.85 21.83
N PRO A 529 16.70 -38.34 22.97
CA PRO A 529 17.12 -37.50 24.08
C PRO A 529 18.27 -36.54 23.74
N ASP A 530 19.19 -36.92 22.84
CA ASP A 530 20.34 -36.08 22.48
C ASP A 530 19.91 -34.92 21.57
N ILE A 531 19.02 -35.19 20.62
CA ILE A 531 18.45 -34.17 19.73
C ILE A 531 17.61 -33.16 20.53
N ARG A 532 16.83 -33.65 21.50
CA ARG A 532 16.03 -32.82 22.41
C ARG A 532 16.91 -31.90 23.25
N LEU A 533 18.04 -32.40 23.78
CA LEU A 533 18.96 -31.62 24.60
C LEU A 533 19.66 -30.50 23.81
N VAL A 534 20.05 -30.78 22.56
CA VAL A 534 20.62 -29.80 21.63
C VAL A 534 19.61 -28.70 21.29
N GLY A 535 18.35 -29.06 21.07
CA GLY A 535 17.26 -28.11 20.84
C GLY A 535 17.05 -27.14 22.01
N LEU A 536 17.04 -27.66 23.25
CA LEU A 536 16.90 -26.85 24.46
C LEU A 536 18.08 -25.88 24.67
N LYS A 537 19.32 -26.33 24.47
CA LYS A 537 20.51 -25.46 24.60
C LYS A 537 20.48 -24.29 23.61
N LYS A 538 20.19 -24.55 22.34
CA LYS A 538 20.15 -23.53 21.29
C LYS A 538 19.00 -22.53 21.49
N LEU A 539 17.85 -22.99 21.99
CA LEU A 539 16.73 -22.12 22.33
C LEU A 539 17.09 -21.18 23.50
N ARG A 540 17.74 -21.72 24.54
CA ARG A 540 18.21 -20.94 25.69
C ARG A 540 19.24 -19.88 25.29
N GLU A 541 20.23 -20.24 24.47
CA GLU A 541 21.23 -19.30 23.95
C GLU A 541 20.59 -18.15 23.14
N SER A 542 19.58 -18.48 22.32
CA SER A 542 18.82 -17.50 21.55
C SER A 542 18.05 -16.52 22.45
N LEU A 543 17.46 -17.00 23.55
CA LEU A 543 16.69 -16.18 24.50
C LEU A 543 17.58 -15.28 25.38
N THR A 544 18.82 -15.71 25.67
CA THR A 544 19.77 -14.91 26.47
C THR A 544 20.35 -13.70 25.72
N ASN A 545 20.36 -13.71 24.38
CA ASN A 545 20.75 -12.55 23.57
C ASN A 545 19.59 -11.56 23.41
N ARG A 546 19.47 -10.61 24.35
CA ARG A 546 18.38 -9.62 24.49
C ARG A 546 18.27 -8.56 23.36
N SER A 547 18.14 -8.93 22.09
CA SER A 547 17.94 -7.96 20.99
C SER A 547 16.81 -8.27 20.01
N ARG A 548 15.97 -9.30 20.25
CA ARG A 548 14.82 -9.62 19.39
C ARG A 548 13.52 -9.78 20.19
N CYS A 549 12.66 -8.76 20.16
CA CYS A 549 11.32 -8.80 20.78
C CYS A 549 10.36 -9.84 20.15
N ASN A 550 10.71 -10.43 19.00
CA ASN A 550 9.85 -11.40 18.30
C ASN A 550 9.92 -12.82 18.87
N ASP A 551 10.91 -13.14 19.70
CA ASP A 551 11.07 -14.51 20.23
C ASP A 551 10.17 -14.79 21.44
N ILE A 552 9.72 -13.75 22.16
CA ILE A 552 8.82 -13.85 23.34
C ILE A 552 7.38 -14.22 22.93
N VAL A 553 6.93 -13.80 21.74
CA VAL A 553 5.58 -14.09 21.23
C VAL A 553 5.43 -15.58 20.85
N LEU A 554 6.52 -16.23 20.42
CA LEU A 554 6.55 -17.66 20.10
C LEU A 554 6.52 -18.55 21.37
N CYS A 555 7.04 -18.07 22.50
CA CYS A 555 6.96 -18.80 23.78
C CYS A 555 5.52 -18.96 24.29
N GLY A 556 4.61 -18.05 23.94
CA GLY A 556 3.19 -18.14 24.29
C GLY A 556 2.43 -19.29 23.60
N MET A 557 3.05 -19.97 22.63
CA MET A 557 2.46 -21.09 21.88
C MET A 557 3.07 -22.46 22.26
N MET A 558 3.90 -22.52 23.30
CA MET A 558 4.55 -23.76 23.77
C MET A 558 3.69 -24.49 24.81
N GLU A 559 3.75 -25.83 24.81
CA GLU A 559 3.08 -26.63 25.86
C GLU A 559 3.67 -26.30 27.25
N PRO A 560 2.84 -26.28 28.32
CA PRO A 560 3.27 -25.92 29.68
C PRO A 560 4.47 -26.73 30.17
N GLN A 561 4.55 -28.01 29.79
CA GLN A 561 5.66 -28.91 30.14
C GLN A 561 7.02 -28.43 29.61
N ILE A 562 7.05 -27.76 28.45
CA ILE A 562 8.28 -27.27 27.82
C ILE A 562 8.74 -25.96 28.47
N ILE A 563 7.79 -25.14 28.93
CA ILE A 563 8.07 -23.89 29.65
C ILE A 563 8.69 -24.16 31.04
N VAL A 564 8.29 -25.24 31.71
CA VAL A 564 8.83 -25.62 33.03
C VAL A 564 10.26 -26.20 32.94
N ASN A 565 10.63 -26.80 31.80
CA ASN A 565 11.95 -27.38 31.57
C ASN A 565 13.00 -26.37 31.05
N LEU A 566 12.55 -25.23 30.53
CA LEU A 566 13.39 -24.08 30.15
C LEU A 566 13.76 -23.24 31.37
#